data_AF-A0A532BNF7-F1
#
_entry.id   AF-A0A532BNF7-F1
#
_cell.length_a   1.000
_cell.length_b   1.000
_cell.length_c   1.000
_cell.angle_alpha   90.00
_cell.angle_beta   90.00
_cell.angle_gamma   90.00
#
_symmetry.space_group_name_H-M   'P 1'
#
loop_
_entity.id
_entity.type
_entity.pdbx_description
1 polymer ?
#
loop_
_entity_poly.entity_id
_entity_poly.type
_entity_poly.pdbx_seq_one_letter_code
_entity_poly.pdbx_strand_id
1 'polypeptide(L)' 'LLHEDKAVPGSRNCPTSYSLSESYAFTPDGKTGVLAVLVQRFSQGFEGRDRRFIAVTGQAH' A
#
# COMPACT_ATOMS: atom_id res chain seq x y z
N LEU A 1 -14.72 13.42 32.99
CA LEU A 1 -15.02 13.73 31.58
C LEU A 1 -14.27 12.72 30.73
N LEU A 2 -14.99 11.86 30.00
CA LEU A 2 -14.43 11.00 28.95
C LEU A 2 -13.97 11.92 27.80
N HIS A 3 -12.83 11.62 27.19
CA HIS A 3 -12.13 12.46 26.20
C HIS A 3 -13.08 13.03 25.11
N GLU A 4 -13.16 14.36 24.96
CA GLU A 4 -13.92 15.02 23.88
C GLU A 4 -13.07 15.07 22.60
N ASP A 5 -13.16 14.05 21.76
CA ASP A 5 -12.68 14.12 20.38
C ASP A 5 -13.63 15.01 19.55
N LYS A 6 -13.26 16.28 19.37
CA LYS A 6 -14.13 17.27 18.69
C LYS A 6 -14.23 17.09 17.18
N ALA A 7 -13.28 16.41 16.53
CA ALA A 7 -13.43 15.85 15.18
C ALA A 7 -12.20 15.00 14.81
N VAL A 8 -12.43 13.94 14.04
CA VAL A 8 -11.37 13.23 13.31
C VAL A 8 -11.15 13.96 11.97
N PRO A 9 -9.93 14.41 11.62
CA PRO A 9 -9.67 15.12 10.37
C PRO A 9 -10.10 14.32 9.13
N GLY A 10 -10.80 14.95 8.19
CA GLY A 10 -11.49 14.31 7.07
C GLY A 10 -10.61 13.53 6.07
N SER A 11 -9.29 13.62 6.18
CA SER A 11 -8.34 12.94 5.31
C SER A 11 -7.72 11.68 5.94
N ARG A 12 -8.48 10.91 6.73
CA ARG A 12 -8.05 9.61 7.32
C ARG A 12 -7.45 8.63 6.30
N ASN A 13 -7.70 8.84 5.01
CA ASN A 13 -7.14 8.06 3.92
C ASN A 13 -6.15 8.85 3.03
N CYS A 14 -5.51 9.91 3.55
CA CYS A 14 -4.32 10.46 2.93
C CYS A 14 -3.11 9.56 3.26
N PRO A 15 -2.36 9.11 2.24
CA PRO A 15 -1.11 8.41 2.48
C PRO A 15 -0.12 9.31 3.21
N THR A 16 0.51 8.80 4.27
CA THR A 16 1.62 9.47 4.94
C THR A 16 2.97 9.07 4.33
N SER A 17 3.08 7.83 3.85
CA SER A 17 4.25 7.35 3.11
C SER A 17 3.95 6.09 2.30
N TYR A 18 4.89 5.77 1.42
CA TYR A 18 4.91 4.54 0.65
C TYR A 18 6.27 3.84 0.81
N SER A 19 6.27 2.51 0.79
CA SER A 19 7.49 1.68 0.79
C SER A 19 7.31 0.46 -0.09
N LEU A 20 8.38 -0.05 -0.67
CA LEU A 20 8.33 -1.37 -1.32
C LEU A 20 8.31 -2.46 -0.24
N SER A 21 7.46 -3.47 -0.45
CA SER A 21 7.46 -4.69 0.37
C SER A 21 8.30 -5.76 -0.31
N GLU A 22 7.83 -6.17 -1.49
CA GLU A 22 8.26 -7.38 -2.18
C GLU A 22 8.04 -7.17 -3.68
N SER A 23 8.79 -7.91 -4.48
CA SER A 23 8.62 -7.97 -5.93
C SER A 23 8.67 -9.43 -6.39
N TYR A 24 7.74 -9.80 -7.25
CA TYR A 24 7.63 -11.13 -7.83
C TYR A 24 7.76 -11.04 -9.34
N ALA A 25 8.74 -11.75 -9.90
CA ALA A 25 8.88 -11.94 -11.33
C ALA A 25 8.43 -13.35 -11.70
N PHE A 26 7.66 -13.48 -12.77
CA PHE A 26 7.23 -14.76 -13.31
C PHE A 26 7.31 -14.73 -14.83
N THR A 27 8.01 -15.70 -15.41
CA THR A 27 8.14 -15.83 -16.86
C THR A 27 7.54 -17.17 -17.27
N PRO A 28 6.31 -17.19 -17.82
CA PRO A 28 5.74 -18.41 -18.34
C PRO A 28 6.49 -18.85 -19.61
N ASP A 29 6.59 -20.16 -19.82
CA ASP A 29 7.26 -20.72 -21.00
C ASP A 29 6.70 -20.14 -22.31
N GLY A 30 7.60 -19.61 -23.14
CA GLY A 30 7.27 -19.01 -24.43
C GLY A 30 6.48 -17.70 -24.38
N LYS A 31 6.35 -17.06 -23.21
CA LYS A 31 5.63 -15.78 -23.02
C LYS A 31 6.53 -14.70 -22.43
N THR A 32 6.11 -13.44 -22.60
CA THR A 32 6.75 -12.29 -21.97
C THR A 32 6.67 -12.39 -20.45
N GLY A 33 7.77 -12.07 -19.77
CA GLY A 33 7.83 -12.03 -18.32
C GLY A 33 6.84 -11.01 -17.76
N VAL A 34 6.32 -11.29 -16.56
CA VAL A 34 5.46 -10.38 -15.80
C VAL A 34 6.08 -10.10 -14.43
N LEU A 35 5.83 -8.89 -13.93
CA LEU A 35 6.29 -8.41 -12.64
C LEU A 35 5.08 -7.97 -11.81
N ALA A 36 5.08 -8.30 -10.52
CA ALA A 36 4.18 -7.73 -9.53
C ALA A 36 4.99 -7.14 -8.38
N VAL A 37 4.81 -5.85 -8.11
CA VAL A 37 5.46 -5.14 -7.00
C VAL A 37 4.41 -4.78 -5.96
N LEU A 38 4.62 -5.23 -4.73
CA LEU A 38 3.77 -4.89 -3.60
C LEU A 38 4.28 -3.59 -2.96
N VAL A 39 3.50 -2.53 -3.11
CA VAL A 39 3.75 -1.23 -2.50
C VAL A 39 2.93 -1.12 -1.22
N GLN A 40 3.62 -0.94 -0.10
CA GLN A 40 3.02 -0.61 1.17
C GLN A 40 2.61 0.85 1.15
N ARG A 41 1.36 1.12 1.48
CA ARG A 41 0.82 2.45 1.70
C ARG A 41 0.52 2.59 3.18
N PHE A 42 1.06 3.63 3.80
CA PHE A 42 0.81 3.95 5.19
C PHE A 42 -0.16 5.11 5.31
N SER A 43 -1.07 5.04 6.28
CA SER A 43 -1.95 6.14 6.67
C SER A 43 -2.15 6.16 8.17
N GLN A 44 -2.73 7.25 8.70
CA GLN A 44 -3.10 7.32 10.11
C GLN A 44 -4.29 6.39 10.37
N GLY A 45 -4.06 5.34 11.15
CA GLY A 45 -5.09 4.44 11.67
C GLY A 45 -5.66 4.93 13.00
N PHE A 46 -6.49 4.10 13.63
CA PHE A 46 -7.16 4.42 14.90
C PHE A 46 -6.17 4.46 16.09
N GLU A 47 -5.35 3.42 16.26
CA GLU A 47 -4.38 3.30 17.36
C GLU A 47 -2.91 3.42 16.91
N GLY A 48 -2.68 3.76 15.64
CA GLY A 48 -1.34 3.79 15.08
C GLY A 48 -1.35 3.77 13.57
N ARG A 49 -0.23 3.38 12.97
CA ARG A 49 -0.05 3.41 11.51
C ARG A 49 -0.82 2.27 10.84
N ASP A 50 -1.84 2.61 10.04
CA ASP A 50 -2.54 1.67 9.16
C ASP A 50 -1.65 1.33 7.96
N ARG A 51 -1.55 0.04 7.62
CA ARG A 51 -0.73 -0.45 6.51
C ARG A 51 -1.61 -1.19 5.52
N ARG A 52 -1.65 -0.69 4.29
CA ARG A 52 -2.35 -1.31 3.15
C ARG A 52 -1.36 -1.68 2.06
N PHE A 53 -1.71 -2.63 1.21
CA PHE A 53 -0.90 -3.02 0.06
C PHE A 53 -1.58 -2.60 -1.25
N ILE A 54 -0.76 -2.15 -2.19
CA ILE A 54 -1.12 -1.89 -3.58
C ILE A 54 -0.27 -2.82 -4.43
N ALA A 55 -0.91 -3.65 -5.25
CA ALA A 55 -0.21 -4.46 -6.24
C ALA A 55 -0.07 -3.66 -7.53
N VAL A 56 1.16 -3.35 -7.93
CA VAL A 56 1.48 -2.75 -9.22
C VAL A 56 2.01 -3.85 -10.13
N THR A 57 1.32 -4.13 -11.23
CA THR A 57 1.70 -5.18 -12.18
C THR A 57 2.18 -4.60 -13.50
N GLY A 58 3.10 -5.30 -14.16
CA GLY A 58 3.64 -4.89 -15.45
C GLY A 58 4.24 -6.07 -16.21
N GLN A 59 4.50 -5.85 -17.50
CA GLN A 59 5.27 -6.77 -18.32
C GLN A 59 6.76 -6.40 -18.24
N ALA A 60 7.62 -7.40 -18.07
CA ALA A 60 9.07 -7.24 -18.17
C ALA A 60 9.43 -7.26 -19.66
N HIS A 61 9.76 -6.09 -20.19
CA HIS A 61 10.11 -5.89 -21.59
C HIS A 61 11.62 -6.00 -21.81
#